data_AF-A0A7K3S6R9-F1
#
_entry.id   AF-A0A7K3S6R9-F1
#
_cell.length_a   1.000
_cell.length_b   1.000
_cell.length_c   1.000
_cell.angle_alpha   90.00
_cell.angle_beta   90.00
_cell.angle_gamma   90.00
#
_symmetry.space_group_name_H-M   'P 1'
#
loop_
_entity.id
_entity.type
_entity.pdbx_description
1 polymer ?
#
loop_
_entity_poly.entity_id
_entity_poly.type
_entity_poly.pdbx_seq_one_letter_code
_entity_poly.pdbx_strand_id
1 'polypeptide(L)'
;FGPVEAAAGAGDAGRTGLFRGAFSVEGAAGLGHAGLELPGWTRGFVWVNGFCLGRYWSAGPQRILYVPGPVLREGANEVWVLELEDAGEPWGELGPGAPVRTGTPGVVQP
;
A
#
# COMPACT_ATOMS: atom_id res chain seq x y z
N PHE A 1 -23.04 4.92 -17.49
CA PHE A 1 -21.95 4.32 -16.72
C PHE A 1 -22.50 3.04 -16.11
N GLY A 2 -22.18 1.88 -16.71
CA GLY A 2 -22.68 0.58 -16.24
C GLY A 2 -21.90 0.10 -15.01
N PRO A 3 -22.41 -0.91 -14.28
CA PRO A 3 -21.69 -1.49 -13.15
C PRO A 3 -20.41 -2.16 -13.64
N VAL A 4 -19.30 -1.96 -12.92
CA VAL A 4 -18.07 -2.70 -13.18
C VAL A 4 -18.20 -4.05 -12.48
N GLU A 5 -18.37 -5.13 -13.25
CA GLU A 5 -18.31 -6.48 -12.70
C GLU A 5 -16.85 -6.80 -12.38
N ALA A 6 -16.60 -7.18 -11.12
CA ALA A 6 -15.31 -7.70 -10.71
C ALA A 6 -15.10 -9.05 -11.43
N ALA A 7 -14.15 -9.08 -12.37
CA ALA A 7 -13.75 -10.31 -13.03
C ALA A 7 -13.09 -11.24 -11.99
N ALA A 8 -13.82 -12.28 -11.57
CA ALA A 8 -13.24 -13.42 -10.89
C ALA A 8 -12.53 -14.30 -11.92
N GLY A 9 -11.20 -14.21 -11.98
CA GLY A 9 -10.36 -15.10 -12.76
C GLY A 9 -9.19 -15.57 -11.90
N ALA A 10 -9.29 -16.79 -11.37
CA ALA A 10 -8.17 -17.48 -10.74
C ALA A 10 -7.31 -18.13 -11.84
N GLY A 11 -6.08 -17.66 -11.95
CA GLY A 11 -4.96 -18.33 -12.61
C GLY A 11 -3.71 -17.98 -11.82
N ASP A 12 -2.75 -18.91 -11.74
CA ASP A 12 -1.44 -18.78 -11.07
C ASP A 12 -0.51 -17.79 -11.83
N ALA A 13 -1.06 -16.63 -12.18
CA ALA A 13 -0.37 -15.45 -12.66
C ALA A 13 -0.42 -14.43 -11.52
N GLY A 14 0.66 -13.67 -11.35
CA GLY A 14 0.85 -12.77 -10.23
C GLY A 14 -0.37 -11.96 -9.80
N ARG A 15 -0.52 -11.74 -8.50
CA ARG A 15 -1.72 -11.11 -7.91
C ARG A 15 -1.74 -9.62 -8.25
N THR A 16 -2.30 -9.25 -9.39
CA THR A 16 -2.54 -7.83 -9.74
C THR A 16 -3.83 -7.32 -9.12
N GLY A 17 -3.93 -6.00 -8.93
CA GLY A 17 -5.16 -5.36 -8.47
C GLY A 17 -4.94 -4.26 -7.45
N LEU A 18 -6.06 -3.80 -6.86
CA LEU A 18 -6.08 -2.77 -5.84
C LEU A 18 -6.21 -3.40 -4.45
N PHE A 19 -5.22 -3.20 -3.61
CA PHE A 19 -5.11 -3.75 -2.27
C PHE A 19 -5.30 -2.65 -1.24
N ARG A 20 -5.93 -2.98 -0.12
CA ARG A 20 -6.14 -2.07 1.02
C ARG A 20 -5.48 -2.65 2.25
N GLY A 21 -4.76 -1.83 3.00
CA GLY A 21 -4.17 -2.18 4.28
C GLY A 21 -4.40 -1.10 5.33
N ALA A 22 -4.04 -1.43 6.56
CA ALA A 22 -4.06 -0.49 7.67
C ALA A 22 -2.84 -0.71 8.57
N PHE A 23 -2.44 0.36 9.24
CA PHE A 23 -1.39 0.37 10.25
C PHE A 23 -1.67 1.43 11.31
N SER A 24 -1.05 1.30 12.48
CA SER A 24 -1.15 2.28 13.56
C SER A 24 0.17 3.03 13.73
N VAL A 25 0.10 4.34 13.95
CA VAL A 25 1.25 5.18 14.28
C VAL A 25 1.04 5.80 15.65
N GLU A 26 2.03 5.65 16.52
CA GLU A 26 2.10 6.37 17.79
C GLU A 26 3.06 7.55 17.66
N GLY A 27 2.71 8.71 18.21
CA GLY A 27 3.56 9.91 18.16
C GLY A 27 3.65 10.57 16.78
N ALA A 28 2.60 10.47 15.96
CA ALA A 28 2.50 11.05 14.62
C ALA A 28 2.78 12.56 14.61
N ALA A 29 2.37 13.30 15.64
CA ALA A 29 2.57 14.74 15.75
C ALA A 29 4.04 15.18 15.77
N GLY A 30 4.97 14.29 16.14
CA GLY A 30 6.42 14.55 16.16
C GLY A 30 7.18 13.95 14.97
N LEU A 31 6.50 13.19 14.10
CA LEU A 31 7.13 12.51 12.97
C LEU A 31 7.31 13.47 11.79
N GLY A 32 8.56 13.73 11.41
CA GLY A 32 8.86 14.51 10.20
C GLY A 32 8.54 13.74 8.91
N HIS A 33 8.79 12.42 8.92
CA HIS A 33 8.51 11.51 7.81
C HIS A 33 8.56 10.05 8.25
N ALA A 34 8.09 9.16 7.37
CA ALA A 34 8.37 7.73 7.41
C ALA A 34 8.82 7.23 6.02
N GLY A 35 9.36 6.02 5.96
CA GLY A 35 9.62 5.31 4.72
C GLY A 35 8.62 4.16 4.56
N LEU A 36 8.14 3.88 3.35
CA LEU A 36 7.27 2.73 3.08
C LEU A 36 7.96 1.76 2.13
N GLU A 37 8.07 0.51 2.56
CA GLU A 37 8.59 -0.61 1.78
C GLU A 37 7.48 -1.62 1.47
N LEU A 38 7.55 -2.22 0.27
CA LEU A 38 6.62 -3.24 -0.21
C LEU A 38 7.40 -4.49 -0.66
N PRO A 39 7.92 -5.31 0.29
CA PRO A 39 8.76 -6.46 -0.04
C PRO A 39 7.99 -7.51 -0.84
N GLY A 40 8.57 -7.97 -1.95
CA GLY A 40 7.94 -8.97 -2.83
C GLY A 40 6.90 -8.39 -3.79
N TRP A 41 6.56 -7.10 -3.70
CA TRP A 41 5.73 -6.43 -4.70
C TRP A 41 6.57 -5.98 -5.88
N THR A 42 5.97 -5.90 -7.05
CA THR A 42 6.72 -5.72 -8.29
C THR A 42 6.68 -4.28 -8.78
N ARG A 43 5.51 -3.76 -9.15
CA ARG A 43 5.40 -2.36 -9.60
C ARG A 43 3.98 -1.83 -9.52
N GLY A 44 3.86 -0.56 -9.19
CA GLY A 44 2.54 -0.03 -8.92
C GLY A 44 2.53 1.39 -8.35
N PHE A 45 1.39 1.75 -7.77
CA PHE A 45 1.18 3.05 -7.11
C PHE A 45 0.71 2.86 -5.68
N VAL A 46 1.08 3.80 -4.81
CA VAL A 46 0.72 3.73 -3.39
C VAL A 46 0.07 5.03 -2.92
N TRP A 47 -0.92 4.88 -2.05
CA TRP A 47 -1.54 5.97 -1.33
C TRP A 47 -1.52 5.69 0.17
N VAL A 48 -1.30 6.73 0.97
CA VAL A 48 -1.49 6.68 2.42
C VAL A 48 -2.50 7.75 2.80
N ASN A 49 -3.57 7.37 3.50
CA ASN A 49 -4.64 8.28 3.91
C ASN A 49 -5.23 9.15 2.78
N GLY A 50 -5.26 8.59 1.55
CA GLY A 50 -5.71 9.28 0.33
C GLY A 50 -4.64 10.13 -0.38
N PHE A 51 -3.46 10.32 0.21
CA PHE A 51 -2.35 11.02 -0.42
C PHE A 51 -1.54 10.07 -1.30
N CYS A 52 -1.39 10.40 -2.59
CA CYS A 52 -0.61 9.60 -3.54
C CYS A 52 0.89 9.78 -3.31
N LEU A 53 1.57 8.71 -2.90
CA LEU A 53 3.03 8.68 -2.73
C LEU A 53 3.76 8.52 -4.07
N GLY A 54 3.04 8.07 -5.10
CA GLY A 54 3.57 7.86 -6.44
C GLY A 54 3.91 6.40 -6.72
N ARG A 55 4.83 6.19 -7.66
CA ARG A 55 5.16 4.88 -8.22
C ARG A 55 6.25 4.19 -7.41
N TYR A 56 6.07 2.91 -7.10
CA TYR A 56 7.16 2.01 -6.70
C TYR A 56 7.52 1.05 -7.83
N TRP A 57 8.77 0.58 -7.82
CA TRP A 57 9.22 -0.48 -8.72
C TRP A 57 10.39 -1.25 -8.10
N SER A 58 10.24 -2.56 -7.98
CA SER A 58 11.25 -3.48 -7.47
C SER A 58 12.51 -3.59 -8.36
N ALA A 59 12.57 -2.94 -9.52
CA ALA A 59 13.80 -2.83 -10.29
C ALA A 59 14.82 -1.86 -9.63
N GLY A 60 14.36 -0.95 -8.77
CA GLY A 60 15.23 0.02 -8.07
C GLY A 60 15.63 1.25 -8.92
N PRO A 61 16.54 2.11 -8.42
CA PRO A 61 17.25 2.03 -7.14
C PRO A 61 16.37 2.37 -5.92
N GLN A 62 15.23 3.04 -6.13
CA GLN A 62 14.34 3.42 -5.05
C GLN A 62 13.55 2.21 -4.54
N ARG A 63 13.84 1.77 -3.32
CA ARG A 63 13.14 0.68 -2.61
C ARG A 63 12.10 1.19 -1.61
N ILE A 64 12.33 2.39 -1.10
CA ILE A 64 11.53 3.03 -0.05
C ILE A 64 10.81 4.23 -0.65
N LEU A 65 9.50 4.33 -0.43
CA LEU A 65 8.72 5.53 -0.72
C LEU A 65 8.73 6.47 0.49
N TYR A 66 8.98 7.75 0.25
CA TYR A 66 8.89 8.78 1.29
C TYR A 66 7.43 9.04 1.65
N VAL A 67 7.09 8.95 2.93
CA VAL A 67 5.78 9.31 3.47
C VAL A 67 5.92 10.61 4.27
N PRO A 68 5.35 11.73 3.82
CA PRO A 68 5.42 12.99 4.56
C PRO A 68 4.75 12.86 5.93
N GLY A 69 5.38 13.39 6.98
CA GLY A 69 4.80 13.44 8.33
C GLY A 69 3.35 13.94 8.37
N PRO A 70 2.99 15.06 7.69
CA PRO A 70 1.61 15.57 7.65
C PRO A 70 0.57 14.64 7.03
N VAL A 71 0.98 13.60 6.30
CA VAL A 71 0.08 12.59 5.74
C VAL A 71 -0.29 11.55 6.80
N LEU A 72 0.57 11.33 7.80
CA LEU A 72 0.35 10.37 8.88
C LEU A 72 -0.60 10.94 9.94
N ARG A 73 -1.39 10.05 10.53
CA ARG A 73 -2.34 10.35 11.60
C ARG A 73 -1.93 9.59 12.86
N GLU A 74 -2.19 10.16 14.02
CA GLU A 74 -2.10 9.42 15.29
C GLU A 74 -3.12 8.29 15.29
N GLY A 75 -2.71 7.09 15.69
CA GLY A 75 -3.55 5.90 15.65
C GLY A 75 -3.68 5.34 14.22
N ALA A 76 -4.91 5.07 13.77
CA ALA A 76 -5.16 4.29 12.56
C ALA A 76 -4.91 5.08 11.26
N ASN A 77 -4.17 4.45 10.36
CA ASN A 77 -3.85 4.93 9.03
C ASN A 77 -4.24 3.88 7.99
N GLU A 78 -4.55 4.34 6.79
CA GLU A 78 -4.92 3.51 5.66
C GLU A 78 -3.83 3.56 4.58
N VAL A 79 -3.55 2.41 3.97
CA VAL A 79 -2.74 2.30 2.75
C VAL A 79 -3.55 1.68 1.62
N TRP A 80 -3.38 2.19 0.41
CA TRP A 80 -3.84 1.55 -0.81
C TRP A 80 -2.65 1.28 -1.72
N VAL A 81 -2.62 0.10 -2.32
CA VAL A 81 -1.59 -0.30 -3.28
C VAL A 81 -2.25 -0.81 -4.55
N LEU A 82 -1.96 -0.17 -5.69
CA LEU A 82 -2.31 -0.69 -7.01
C LEU A 82 -1.11 -1.44 -7.56
N GLU A 83 -1.17 -2.77 -7.62
CA GLU A 83 -0.13 -3.63 -8.22
C GLU A 83 -0.50 -4.02 -9.65
N LEU A 84 0.48 -3.91 -10.55
CA LEU A 84 0.29 -4.05 -12.00
C LEU A 84 0.95 -5.29 -12.60
N GLU A 85 1.72 -6.05 -11.82
CA GLU A 85 2.44 -7.22 -12.30
C GLU A 85 2.33 -8.41 -11.36
N ASP A 86 2.87 -8.30 -10.14
CA ASP A 86 2.75 -9.38 -9.15
C ASP A 86 2.87 -8.83 -7.73
N ALA A 87 1.84 -9.07 -6.91
CA ALA A 87 1.82 -8.63 -5.52
C ALA A 87 2.55 -9.64 -4.66
N GLY A 88 3.36 -9.10 -3.75
CA GLY A 88 4.03 -9.89 -2.74
C GLY A 88 3.11 -10.33 -1.61
N GLU A 89 3.74 -10.66 -0.49
CA GLU A 89 3.04 -11.01 0.74
C GLU A 89 2.13 -9.86 1.23
N PRO A 90 1.07 -10.17 2.01
CA PRO A 90 0.08 -9.22 2.53
C PRO A 90 0.63 -8.31 3.65
N TRP A 91 1.92 -7.98 3.61
CA TRP A 91 2.54 -7.07 4.55
C TRP A 91 3.59 -6.19 3.88
N GLY A 92 3.71 -4.96 4.37
CA GLY A 92 4.75 -3.98 4.06
C GLY A 92 5.32 -3.39 5.36
N GLU A 93 6.32 -2.54 5.25
CA GLU A 93 6.99 -1.94 6.41
C GLU A 93 6.96 -0.41 6.31
N LEU A 94 6.51 0.25 7.37
CA LEU A 94 6.52 1.71 7.48
C LEU A 94 7.54 2.17 8.53
N GLY A 95 8.66 2.75 8.09
CA GLY A 95 9.75 3.19 8.95
C GLY A 95 10.35 2.02 9.76
N PRO A 96 11.20 2.28 10.76
CA PRO A 96 11.72 1.20 11.60
C PRO A 96 10.58 0.54 12.39
N GLY A 97 10.13 -0.62 11.91
CA GLY A 97 9.36 -1.58 12.69
C GLY A 97 7.84 -1.38 12.80
N ALA A 98 7.19 -0.49 12.02
CA ALA A 98 5.72 -0.45 12.00
C ALA A 98 5.17 -1.39 10.89
N PRO A 99 4.58 -2.54 11.24
CA PRO A 99 4.06 -3.47 10.25
C PRO A 99 2.81 -2.89 9.58
N VAL A 100 2.81 -2.87 8.26
CA VAL A 100 1.64 -2.55 7.44
C VAL A 100 1.02 -3.86 6.99
N ARG A 101 -0.19 -4.20 7.45
CA ARG A 101 -0.89 -5.40 6.96
C ARG A 101 -1.78 -5.02 5.78
N THR A 102 -1.44 -5.50 4.59
CA THR A 102 -2.25 -5.32 3.37
C THR A 102 -3.18 -6.52 3.23
N GLY A 103 -4.49 -6.30 3.28
CA GLY A 103 -5.48 -7.36 3.10
C GLY A 103 -5.59 -7.79 1.64
N THR A 104 -6.25 -8.93 1.42
CA THR A 104 -6.67 -9.37 0.08
C THR A 104 -7.63 -8.33 -0.53
N PRO A 105 -7.52 -7.98 -1.83
CA PRO A 105 -8.49 -7.14 -2.51
C PRO A 105 -9.89 -7.73 -2.38
N GLY A 106 -10.87 -6.91 -1.99
CA GLY A 106 -12.28 -7.32 -1.98
C GLY A 106 -12.93 -7.24 -0.60
N VAL A 107 -13.35 -6.04 -0.21
CA VAL A 107 -14.72 -5.52 -0.38
C VAL A 107 -14.57 -4.00 -0.32
N VAL A 108 -14.74 -3.32 -1.46
CA VAL A 108 -15.08 -1.90 -1.42
C VAL A 108 -16.49 -1.84 -0.82
N GLN A 109 -16.62 -1.36 0.41
CA GLN A 109 -17.93 -1.11 1.00
C GLN A 109 -18.56 0.08 0.25
N PRO A 110 -19.89 0.06 0.04
CA PRO A 110 -20.59 0.85 -0.99
C PRO A 110 -20.40 2.36 -0.89
#